data_AF-A0A401ZGP8-F1
#
_entry.id   AF-A0A401ZGP8-F1
#
_cell.length_a   1.000
_cell.length_b   1.000
_cell.length_c   1.000
_cell.angle_alpha   90.00
_cell.angle_beta   90.00
_cell.angle_gamma   90.00
#
_symmetry.space_group_name_H-M   'P 1'
#
loop_
_entity.id
_entity.type
_entity.pdbx_description
1 polymer ?
#
loop_
_entity_poly.entity_id
_entity_poly.type
_entity_poly.pdbx_seq_one_letter_code
_entity_poly.pdbx_strand_id
1 'polypeptide(L)'
;MKIRDNARKDEQQRDAGRDRWPVDGTTGQPLEPRAQPGYYPGYHTLSQQAFWDEATRKVVLARVHDVPPIRFFSPEEARLMQAICDRLLPQDDRDEEHRIPLVNYIDTRLYHRRIDGYRYEDMPPDHEAHRLGLQAIETIARHMYDRSFVDLGQGEQDAVLQTIHDTNPPAAQDIWQRMSVQRFWMLLMQDVVDAYYAHPYAWDEIGFGGPAYPRGYMRLEGGKPEPWEVEEQRYEWRAPDEALSDTYRPVGGPGGHKQQPSGQEGTH
;
A
#
# COMPACT_ATOMS: atom_id res chain seq x y z
N MET A 1 -12.62 -21.74 -32.85
CA MET A 1 -11.75 -22.51 -31.93
C MET A 1 -10.97 -21.57 -31.01
N LYS A 2 -10.24 -20.55 -31.52
CA LYS A 2 -9.49 -19.56 -30.71
C LYS A 2 -10.27 -18.78 -29.63
N ILE A 3 -11.56 -18.50 -29.83
CA ILE A 3 -12.37 -17.71 -28.86
C ILE A 3 -12.68 -18.50 -27.58
N ARG A 4 -12.86 -19.83 -27.67
CA ARG A 4 -13.13 -20.69 -26.51
C ARG A 4 -11.87 -20.98 -25.68
N ASP A 5 -10.70 -20.95 -26.30
CA ASP A 5 -9.41 -21.17 -25.62
C ASP A 5 -8.96 -19.93 -24.83
N ASN A 6 -9.27 -18.72 -25.31
CA ASN A 6 -9.03 -17.48 -24.54
C ASN A 6 -9.96 -17.37 -23.34
N ALA A 7 -11.26 -17.65 -23.49
CA ALA A 7 -12.21 -17.60 -22.39
C ALA A 7 -11.86 -18.59 -21.26
N ARG A 8 -11.35 -19.79 -21.59
CA ARG A 8 -10.86 -20.76 -20.60
C ARG A 8 -9.57 -20.34 -19.92
N LYS A 9 -8.66 -19.66 -20.63
CA LYS A 9 -7.45 -19.10 -20.00
C LYS A 9 -7.82 -17.96 -19.07
N ASP A 10 -8.70 -17.06 -19.48
CA ASP A 10 -9.19 -15.95 -18.66
C ASP A 10 -9.94 -16.47 -17.42
N GLU A 11 -10.74 -17.53 -17.53
CA GLU A 11 -11.37 -18.22 -16.38
C GLU A 11 -10.34 -18.87 -15.44
N GLN A 12 -9.34 -19.59 -15.97
CA GLN A 12 -8.29 -20.21 -15.15
C GLN A 12 -7.38 -19.19 -14.47
N GLN A 13 -7.12 -18.04 -15.11
CA GLN A 13 -6.33 -16.94 -14.55
C GLN A 13 -7.13 -16.13 -13.51
N ARG A 14 -8.46 -16.04 -13.69
CA ARG A 14 -9.38 -15.49 -12.68
C ARG A 14 -9.49 -16.40 -11.46
N ASP A 15 -9.56 -17.72 -11.63
CA ASP A 15 -9.59 -18.67 -10.52
C ASP A 15 -8.27 -18.68 -9.73
N ALA A 16 -7.11 -18.67 -10.39
CA ALA A 16 -5.80 -18.62 -9.73
C ALA A 16 -5.51 -17.28 -9.00
N GLY A 17 -6.28 -16.22 -9.31
CA GLY A 17 -6.21 -14.93 -8.62
C GLY A 17 -7.12 -14.83 -7.40
N ARG A 18 -8.16 -15.68 -7.30
CA ARG A 18 -9.15 -15.63 -6.21
C ARG A 18 -8.61 -16.12 -4.88
N ASP A 19 -7.64 -17.03 -4.89
CA ASP A 19 -6.91 -17.48 -3.69
C ASP A 19 -6.11 -16.34 -3.03
N ARG A 20 -5.96 -15.19 -3.71
CA ARG A 20 -5.24 -14.01 -3.22
C ARG A 20 -6.14 -13.01 -2.49
N TRP A 21 -7.45 -13.12 -2.65
CA TRP A 21 -8.37 -12.11 -2.15
C TRP A 21 -8.64 -12.31 -0.66
N PRO A 22 -8.81 -11.21 0.10
CA PRO A 22 -9.40 -11.29 1.43
C PRO A 22 -10.71 -12.08 1.37
N VAL A 23 -10.95 -12.95 2.35
CA VAL A 23 -12.19 -13.73 2.41
C VAL A 23 -13.12 -13.14 3.45
N ASP A 24 -14.42 -13.20 3.17
CA ASP A 24 -15.46 -12.83 4.12
C ASP A 24 -15.42 -13.78 5.33
N GLY A 25 -15.33 -13.22 6.54
CA GLY A 25 -15.14 -14.00 7.76
C GLY A 25 -16.32 -14.89 8.13
N THR A 26 -17.51 -14.62 7.58
CA THR A 26 -18.76 -15.36 7.87
C THR A 26 -19.02 -16.45 6.84
N THR A 27 -18.84 -16.15 5.55
CA THR A 27 -19.18 -17.03 4.43
C THR A 27 -17.97 -17.81 3.91
N GLY A 28 -16.75 -17.36 4.21
CA GLY A 28 -15.51 -17.91 3.69
C GLY A 28 -15.33 -17.72 2.18
N GLN A 29 -16.16 -16.88 1.55
CA GLN A 29 -16.05 -16.58 0.12
C GLN A 29 -15.07 -15.42 -0.10
N PRO A 30 -14.31 -15.41 -1.21
CA PRO A 30 -13.50 -14.27 -1.60
C PRO A 30 -14.34 -12.98 -1.69
N LEU A 31 -13.84 -11.90 -1.09
CA LEU A 31 -14.39 -10.56 -1.26
C LEU A 31 -13.99 -10.05 -2.65
N GLU A 32 -14.98 -9.80 -3.50
CA GLU A 32 -14.71 -9.31 -4.85
C GLU A 32 -14.13 -7.89 -4.82
N PRO A 33 -13.17 -7.58 -5.72
CA PRO A 33 -12.61 -6.24 -5.83
C PRO A 33 -13.69 -5.21 -6.18
N ARG A 34 -13.58 -4.03 -5.59
CA ARG A 34 -14.57 -2.95 -5.73
C ARG A 34 -13.92 -1.58 -5.83
N ALA A 35 -14.64 -0.62 -6.38
CA ALA A 35 -14.18 0.77 -6.50
C ALA A 35 -13.83 1.39 -5.14
N GLN A 36 -14.61 1.00 -4.12
CA GLN A 36 -14.52 1.54 -2.77
C GLN A 36 -14.50 0.42 -1.73
N PRO A 37 -13.33 -0.19 -1.45
CA PRO A 37 -13.17 -1.05 -0.29
C PRO A 37 -13.15 -0.24 1.02
N GLY A 38 -13.08 -0.93 2.15
CA GLY A 38 -13.14 -0.32 3.48
C GLY A 38 -14.54 -0.24 4.07
N TYR A 39 -14.69 0.54 5.14
CA TYR A 39 -15.86 0.47 6.03
C TYR A 39 -16.92 1.56 5.80
N TYR A 40 -16.79 2.39 4.77
CA TYR A 40 -17.70 3.53 4.55
C TYR A 40 -18.42 3.46 3.20
N PRO A 41 -19.19 2.40 2.92
CA PRO A 41 -19.77 2.17 1.60
C PRO A 41 -20.67 3.35 1.15
N GLY A 42 -20.43 3.83 -0.07
CA GLY A 42 -21.18 4.95 -0.67
C GLY A 42 -20.66 6.33 -0.29
N TYR A 43 -19.66 6.42 0.61
CA TYR A 43 -18.94 7.65 0.87
C TYR A 43 -17.90 7.93 -0.22
N HIS A 44 -17.79 9.18 -0.66
CA HIS A 44 -16.74 9.58 -1.60
C HIS A 44 -16.17 10.92 -1.16
N THR A 45 -14.91 10.98 -0.77
CA THR A 45 -14.24 12.22 -0.38
C THR A 45 -14.25 13.24 -1.51
N LEU A 46 -14.17 12.80 -2.77
CA LEU A 46 -14.28 13.69 -3.94
C LEU A 46 -15.65 14.40 -4.06
N SER A 47 -16.71 13.88 -3.42
CA SER A 47 -18.00 14.61 -3.33
C SER A 47 -17.86 15.94 -2.56
N GLN A 48 -16.84 16.04 -1.69
CA GLN A 48 -16.58 17.21 -0.87
C GLN A 48 -15.74 18.29 -1.58
N GLN A 49 -15.33 18.07 -2.82
CA GLN A 49 -14.39 18.95 -3.53
C GLN A 49 -14.83 20.40 -3.67
N ALA A 50 -16.15 20.66 -3.68
CA ALA A 50 -16.70 22.02 -3.75
C ALA A 50 -16.45 22.84 -2.47
N PHE A 51 -16.08 22.18 -1.37
CA PHE A 51 -15.82 22.79 -0.06
C PHE A 51 -14.33 22.99 0.23
N TRP A 52 -13.44 22.60 -0.69
CA TRP A 52 -12.01 22.85 -0.58
C TRP A 52 -11.63 24.16 -1.26
N ASP A 53 -10.55 24.78 -0.81
CA ASP A 53 -9.96 25.89 -1.56
C ASP A 53 -9.46 25.43 -2.94
N GLU A 54 -9.27 26.38 -3.85
CA GLU A 54 -8.89 26.09 -5.23
C GLU A 54 -7.55 25.33 -5.33
N ALA A 55 -6.56 25.69 -4.52
CA ALA A 55 -5.23 25.09 -4.57
C ALA A 55 -5.27 23.64 -4.10
N THR A 56 -5.93 23.38 -2.97
CA THR A 56 -6.16 22.04 -2.44
C THR A 56 -6.93 21.18 -3.43
N ARG A 57 -8.05 21.68 -3.95
CA ARG A 57 -8.86 20.96 -4.93
C ARG A 57 -8.05 20.58 -6.16
N LYS A 58 -7.24 21.50 -6.68
CA LYS A 58 -6.36 21.25 -7.82
C LYS A 58 -5.36 20.12 -7.53
N VAL A 59 -4.73 20.13 -6.37
CA VAL A 59 -3.75 19.10 -5.98
C VAL A 59 -4.42 17.73 -5.84
N VAL A 60 -5.58 17.65 -5.19
CA VAL A 60 -6.29 16.38 -4.99
C VAL A 60 -6.80 15.81 -6.32
N LEU A 61 -7.39 16.64 -7.17
CA LEU A 61 -7.86 16.19 -8.49
C LEU A 61 -6.72 15.74 -9.41
N ALA A 62 -5.57 16.41 -9.36
CA ALA A 62 -4.39 15.98 -10.09
C ALA A 62 -3.92 14.57 -9.66
N ARG A 63 -4.11 14.18 -8.39
CA ARG A 63 -3.77 12.82 -7.94
C ARG A 63 -4.59 11.73 -8.63
N VAL A 64 -5.83 12.08 -8.99
CA VAL A 64 -6.78 11.15 -9.63
C VAL A 64 -6.61 11.14 -11.14
N HIS A 65 -6.45 12.32 -11.76
CA HIS A 65 -6.52 12.46 -13.22
C HIS A 65 -5.15 12.59 -13.90
N ASP A 66 -4.13 13.06 -13.18
CA ASP A 66 -2.82 13.42 -13.74
C ASP A 66 -1.72 12.54 -13.15
N VAL A 67 -1.88 11.21 -13.27
CA VAL A 67 -0.88 10.25 -12.79
C VAL A 67 0.48 10.53 -13.46
N PRO A 68 1.54 10.81 -12.70
CA PRO A 68 2.82 11.17 -13.29
C PRO A 68 3.49 9.96 -13.95
N PRO A 69 4.26 10.14 -15.04
CA PRO A 69 4.95 9.03 -15.67
C PRO A 69 6.22 8.64 -14.87
N ILE A 70 6.63 7.39 -15.02
CA ILE A 70 7.89 6.85 -14.51
C ILE A 70 9.08 7.47 -15.26
N ARG A 71 10.03 8.04 -14.51
CA ARG A 71 11.23 8.73 -15.03
C ARG A 71 12.51 8.38 -14.28
N PHE A 72 12.42 8.00 -13.00
CA PHE A 72 13.57 7.67 -12.17
C PHE A 72 13.98 6.20 -12.34
N PHE A 73 13.00 5.30 -12.24
CA PHE A 73 13.21 3.87 -12.40
C PHE A 73 13.37 3.48 -13.87
N SER A 74 14.26 2.52 -14.15
CA SER A 74 14.22 1.78 -15.41
C SER A 74 12.93 0.95 -15.52
N PRO A 75 12.56 0.47 -16.73
CA PRO A 75 11.42 -0.44 -16.88
C PRO A 75 11.52 -1.69 -16.00
N GLU A 76 12.72 -2.23 -15.81
CA GLU A 76 13.00 -3.39 -14.94
C GLU A 76 12.81 -3.03 -13.46
N GLU A 77 13.38 -1.90 -13.03
CA GLU A 77 13.27 -1.42 -11.65
C GLU A 77 11.81 -1.08 -11.29
N ALA A 78 11.04 -0.51 -12.23
CA ALA A 78 9.63 -0.21 -12.03
C ALA A 78 8.78 -1.48 -11.86
N ARG A 79 9.06 -2.55 -12.63
CA ARG A 79 8.39 -3.85 -12.45
C ARG A 79 8.71 -4.48 -11.10
N LEU A 80 9.97 -4.41 -10.67
CA LEU A 80 10.40 -4.90 -9.36
C LEU A 80 9.75 -4.10 -8.23
N MET A 81 9.74 -2.76 -8.32
CA MET A 81 9.10 -1.89 -7.35
C MET A 81 7.60 -2.14 -7.27
N GLN A 82 6.93 -2.38 -8.41
CA GLN A 82 5.51 -2.76 -8.42
C GLN A 82 5.26 -4.06 -7.66
N ALA A 83 6.05 -5.10 -7.92
CA ALA A 83 5.94 -6.37 -7.21
C ALA A 83 6.18 -6.21 -5.69
N ILE A 84 7.10 -5.34 -5.28
CA ILE A 84 7.32 -5.01 -3.87
C ILE A 84 6.10 -4.29 -3.29
N CYS A 85 5.59 -3.24 -3.93
CA CYS A 85 4.41 -2.49 -3.48
C CYS A 85 3.18 -3.39 -3.34
N ASP A 86 2.96 -4.31 -4.29
CA ASP A 86 1.86 -5.28 -4.26
C ASP A 86 1.94 -6.26 -3.09
N ARG A 87 3.09 -6.35 -2.40
CA ARG A 87 3.24 -7.12 -1.16
C ARG A 87 3.19 -6.28 0.10
N LEU A 88 3.78 -5.08 0.07
CA LEU A 88 3.82 -4.19 1.24
C LEU A 88 2.46 -3.57 1.56
N LEU A 89 1.70 -3.22 0.52
CA LEU A 89 0.37 -2.66 0.65
C LEU A 89 -0.51 -3.21 -0.49
N PRO A 90 -0.98 -4.46 -0.35
CA PRO A 90 -1.81 -5.11 -1.35
C PRO A 90 -3.08 -4.31 -1.63
N GLN A 91 -3.50 -4.30 -2.89
CA GLN A 91 -4.71 -3.60 -3.36
C GLN A 91 -5.63 -4.56 -4.12
N ASP A 92 -5.61 -5.85 -3.78
CA ASP A 92 -6.38 -6.90 -4.46
C ASP A 92 -7.88 -6.80 -4.19
N ASP A 93 -8.31 -6.00 -3.21
CA ASP A 93 -9.70 -5.67 -2.90
C ASP A 93 -10.24 -4.46 -3.70
N ARG A 94 -9.39 -3.87 -4.56
CA ARG A 94 -9.73 -2.76 -5.45
C ARG A 94 -9.86 -3.24 -6.89
N ASP A 95 -10.85 -2.71 -7.60
CA ASP A 95 -10.88 -2.88 -9.05
C ASP A 95 -9.72 -2.10 -9.72
N GLU A 96 -9.39 -2.49 -10.95
CA GLU A 96 -8.24 -1.96 -11.68
C GLU A 96 -8.29 -0.44 -11.88
N GLU A 97 -9.49 0.14 -12.04
CA GLU A 97 -9.66 1.58 -12.25
C GLU A 97 -9.42 2.38 -10.96
N HIS A 98 -9.56 1.73 -9.80
CA HIS A 98 -9.42 2.35 -8.48
C HIS A 98 -8.16 1.89 -7.73
N ARG A 99 -7.21 1.21 -8.40
CA ARG A 99 -5.87 0.96 -7.86
C ARG A 99 -5.08 2.26 -7.81
N ILE A 100 -4.48 2.52 -6.66
CA ILE A 100 -3.63 3.69 -6.41
C ILE A 100 -2.25 3.43 -7.03
N PRO A 101 -1.75 4.30 -7.93
CA PRO A 101 -0.50 4.08 -8.67
C PRO A 101 0.73 4.44 -7.82
N LEU A 102 1.03 3.60 -6.82
CA LEU A 102 2.08 3.83 -5.83
C LEU A 102 3.45 4.10 -6.46
N VAL A 103 3.87 3.22 -7.39
CA VAL A 103 5.18 3.32 -8.03
C VAL A 103 5.36 4.65 -8.76
N ASN A 104 4.31 5.19 -9.39
CA ASN A 104 4.35 6.48 -10.08
C ASN A 104 4.65 7.65 -9.15
N TYR A 105 4.05 7.65 -7.96
CA TYR A 105 4.26 8.71 -6.97
C TYR A 105 5.61 8.60 -6.27
N ILE A 106 6.05 7.37 -5.95
CA ILE A 106 7.39 7.12 -5.42
C ILE A 106 8.45 7.53 -6.44
N ASP A 107 8.31 7.11 -7.69
CA ASP A 107 9.20 7.49 -8.80
C ASP A 107 9.32 9.00 -8.94
N THR A 108 8.18 9.70 -8.96
CA THR A 108 8.13 11.16 -9.10
C THR A 108 8.88 11.87 -7.96
N ARG A 109 8.71 11.38 -6.73
CA ARG A 109 9.43 11.91 -5.56
C ARG A 109 10.94 11.74 -5.71
N LEU A 110 11.38 10.54 -6.08
CA LEU A 110 12.80 10.19 -6.26
C LEU A 110 13.43 10.94 -7.45
N TYR A 111 12.71 11.07 -8.56
CA TYR A 111 13.12 11.83 -9.74
C TYR A 111 13.39 13.30 -9.40
N HIS A 112 12.49 13.91 -8.63
CA HIS A 112 12.63 15.29 -8.16
C HIS A 112 13.53 15.45 -6.93
N ARG A 113 14.09 14.35 -6.39
CA ARG A 113 14.97 14.34 -5.21
C ARG A 113 14.33 15.05 -4.00
N ARG A 114 13.02 14.89 -3.82
CA ARG A 114 12.33 15.42 -2.64
C ARG A 114 12.68 14.58 -1.42
N ILE A 115 12.98 15.24 -0.31
CA ILE A 115 13.35 14.64 0.98
C ILE A 115 12.56 15.32 2.10
N ASP A 116 12.47 14.68 3.27
CA ASP A 116 11.78 15.21 4.46
C ASP A 116 12.57 16.29 5.22
N GLY A 117 13.69 16.75 4.65
CA GLY A 117 14.56 17.76 5.24
C GLY A 117 15.62 17.22 6.19
N TYR A 118 15.72 15.90 6.38
CA TYR A 118 16.80 15.25 7.12
C TYR A 118 17.24 13.95 6.42
N ARG A 119 18.44 13.46 6.75
CA ARG A 119 18.98 12.16 6.32
C ARG A 119 19.85 11.61 7.43
N TYR A 120 19.73 10.32 7.70
CA TYR A 120 20.60 9.64 8.65
C TYR A 120 22.05 9.55 8.13
N GLU A 121 23.04 9.63 9.03
CA GLU A 121 24.46 9.60 8.67
C GLU A 121 24.88 8.30 7.97
N ASP A 122 24.32 7.16 8.41
CA ASP A 122 24.57 5.82 7.87
C ASP A 122 23.68 5.47 6.67
N MET A 123 22.98 6.45 6.09
CA MET A 123 22.11 6.25 4.94
C MET A 123 22.62 7.07 3.75
N PRO A 124 22.71 6.50 2.54
CA PRO A 124 22.92 7.27 1.33
C PRO A 124 21.67 8.13 1.03
N PRO A 125 21.75 9.09 0.09
CA PRO A 125 20.58 9.81 -0.37
C PRO A 125 19.49 8.86 -0.90
N ASP A 126 18.21 9.19 -0.70
CA ASP A 126 17.08 8.27 -0.89
C ASP A 126 17.04 7.61 -2.27
N HIS A 127 17.32 8.35 -3.34
CA HIS A 127 17.41 7.80 -4.70
C HIS A 127 18.51 6.73 -4.87
N GLU A 128 19.64 6.90 -4.19
CA GLU A 128 20.69 5.87 -4.16
C GLU A 128 20.27 4.70 -3.26
N ALA A 129 19.67 4.99 -2.10
CA ALA A 129 19.17 3.97 -1.18
C ALA A 129 18.15 3.03 -1.85
N HIS A 130 17.23 3.59 -2.64
CA HIS A 130 16.26 2.82 -3.43
C HIS A 130 16.92 1.91 -4.46
N ARG A 131 17.88 2.41 -5.24
CA ARG A 131 18.59 1.56 -6.23
C ARG A 131 19.37 0.43 -5.56
N LEU A 132 20.05 0.73 -4.47
CA LEU A 132 20.76 -0.27 -3.67
C LEU A 132 19.78 -1.30 -3.07
N GLY A 133 18.64 -0.83 -2.58
CA GLY A 133 17.61 -1.68 -1.99
C GLY A 133 17.00 -2.65 -2.99
N LEU A 134 16.66 -2.17 -4.19
CA LEU A 134 16.16 -3.01 -5.28
C LEU A 134 17.18 -4.09 -5.69
N GLN A 135 18.46 -3.71 -5.80
CA GLN A 135 19.54 -4.67 -6.07
C GLN A 135 19.69 -5.70 -4.95
N ALA A 136 19.57 -5.27 -3.70
CA ALA A 136 19.65 -6.16 -2.54
C ALA A 136 18.47 -7.15 -2.49
N ILE A 137 17.24 -6.69 -2.74
CA ILE A 137 16.05 -7.54 -2.80
C ILE A 137 16.20 -8.61 -3.90
N GLU A 138 16.63 -8.21 -5.10
CA GLU A 138 16.89 -9.14 -6.20
C GLU A 138 18.00 -10.16 -5.84
N THR A 139 19.04 -9.73 -5.15
CA THR A 139 20.13 -10.61 -4.69
C THR A 139 19.63 -11.60 -3.63
N ILE A 140 18.79 -11.16 -2.69
CA ILE A 140 18.19 -12.02 -1.66
C ILE A 140 17.24 -13.04 -2.31
N ALA A 141 16.41 -12.62 -3.26
CA ALA A 141 15.52 -13.52 -4.02
C ALA A 141 16.30 -14.64 -4.72
N ARG A 142 17.38 -14.29 -5.43
CA ARG A 142 18.26 -15.26 -6.08
C ARG A 142 18.96 -16.17 -5.08
N HIS A 143 19.40 -15.62 -3.95
CA HIS A 143 20.06 -16.41 -2.91
C HIS A 143 19.10 -17.45 -2.29
N MET A 144 17.86 -17.07 -2.02
CA MET A 144 16.87 -17.93 -1.36
C MET A 144 16.22 -18.93 -2.31
N TYR A 145 16.02 -18.56 -3.58
CA TYR A 145 15.15 -19.30 -4.51
C TYR A 145 15.69 -19.49 -5.94
N ASP A 146 16.93 -19.03 -6.22
CA ASP A 146 17.58 -19.09 -7.55
C ASP A 146 16.76 -18.47 -8.69
N ARG A 147 15.90 -17.49 -8.37
CA ARG A 147 15.01 -16.79 -9.30
C ARG A 147 14.98 -15.29 -8.99
N SER A 148 14.58 -14.49 -9.97
CA SER A 148 14.32 -13.06 -9.76
C SER A 148 13.10 -12.87 -8.87
N PHE A 149 13.07 -11.79 -8.08
CA PHE A 149 11.96 -11.51 -7.16
C PHE A 149 10.60 -11.47 -7.86
N VAL A 150 10.55 -10.92 -9.09
CA VAL A 150 9.31 -10.82 -9.88
C VAL A 150 8.79 -12.18 -10.39
N ASP A 151 9.65 -13.20 -10.41
CA ASP A 151 9.32 -14.57 -10.85
C ASP A 151 8.98 -15.51 -9.67
N LEU A 152 9.00 -14.99 -8.44
CA LEU A 152 8.65 -15.71 -7.22
C LEU A 152 7.14 -15.77 -7.01
N GLY A 153 6.67 -16.81 -6.32
CA GLY A 153 5.33 -16.84 -5.77
C GLY A 153 5.16 -15.85 -4.61
N GLN A 154 3.93 -15.50 -4.25
CA GLN A 154 3.65 -14.49 -3.21
C GLN A 154 4.29 -14.82 -1.86
N GLY A 155 4.12 -16.05 -1.35
CA GLY A 155 4.74 -16.46 -0.09
C GLY A 155 6.27 -16.41 -0.12
N GLU A 156 6.89 -16.63 -1.29
CA GLU A 156 8.34 -16.51 -1.47
C GLU A 156 8.79 -15.04 -1.52
N GLN A 157 8.00 -14.16 -2.16
CA GLN A 157 8.21 -12.71 -2.14
C GLN A 157 8.10 -12.15 -0.72
N ASP A 158 7.06 -12.55 0.01
CA ASP A 158 6.83 -12.17 1.40
C ASP A 158 7.98 -12.65 2.28
N ALA A 159 8.46 -13.90 2.09
CA ALA A 159 9.61 -14.41 2.81
C ALA A 159 10.89 -13.61 2.55
N VAL A 160 11.14 -13.17 1.32
CA VAL A 160 12.28 -12.28 0.99
C VAL A 160 12.15 -10.94 1.71
N LEU A 161 11.00 -10.28 1.60
CA LEU A 161 10.75 -8.98 2.24
C LEU A 161 10.81 -9.08 3.78
N GLN A 162 10.35 -10.19 4.35
CA GLN A 162 10.44 -10.47 5.79
C GLN A 162 11.88 -10.46 6.29
N THR A 163 12.86 -10.94 5.50
CA THR A 163 14.27 -10.89 5.93
C THR A 163 14.78 -9.46 6.10
N ILE A 164 14.26 -8.51 5.32
CA ILE A 164 14.61 -7.08 5.38
C ILE A 164 13.86 -6.42 6.54
N HIS A 165 12.56 -6.70 6.67
CA HIS A 165 11.74 -6.28 7.82
C HIS A 165 12.38 -6.68 9.15
N ASP A 166 12.84 -7.92 9.27
CA ASP A 166 13.47 -8.48 10.47
C ASP A 166 14.93 -8.07 10.64
N THR A 167 15.46 -7.22 9.74
CA THR A 167 16.84 -6.73 9.75
C THR A 167 17.90 -7.84 9.68
N ASN A 168 17.56 -8.98 9.10
CA ASN A 168 18.42 -10.16 9.00
C ASN A 168 18.46 -10.73 7.56
N PRO A 169 18.91 -9.93 6.57
CA PRO A 169 18.99 -10.40 5.18
C PRO A 169 20.10 -11.46 5.01
N PRO A 170 19.83 -12.59 4.34
CA PRO A 170 20.82 -13.66 4.17
C PRO A 170 21.87 -13.34 3.10
N ALA A 171 21.67 -12.30 2.29
CA ALA A 171 22.55 -11.91 1.19
C ALA A 171 22.67 -10.38 1.05
N ALA A 172 23.47 -9.93 0.07
CA ALA A 172 23.75 -8.52 -0.24
C ALA A 172 24.47 -7.74 0.88
N GLN A 173 25.33 -8.41 1.64
CA GLN A 173 26.05 -7.80 2.77
C GLN A 173 26.95 -6.62 2.35
N ASP A 174 27.49 -6.65 1.13
CA ASP A 174 28.25 -5.53 0.55
C ASP A 174 27.39 -4.27 0.36
N ILE A 175 26.11 -4.43 0.02
CA ILE A 175 25.15 -3.32 -0.06
C ILE A 175 24.77 -2.85 1.34
N TRP A 176 24.45 -3.76 2.25
CA TRP A 176 24.04 -3.43 3.62
C TRP A 176 25.17 -2.86 4.49
N GLN A 177 26.44 -2.95 4.06
CA GLN A 177 27.55 -2.20 4.65
C GLN A 177 27.52 -0.70 4.31
N ARG A 178 26.81 -0.32 3.23
CA ARG A 178 26.68 1.07 2.78
C ARG A 178 25.43 1.76 3.34
N MET A 179 24.47 1.01 3.83
CA MET A 179 23.23 1.54 4.39
C MET A 179 22.58 0.59 5.40
N SER A 180 21.94 1.16 6.42
CA SER A 180 21.22 0.38 7.43
C SER A 180 19.98 -0.32 6.83
N VAL A 181 19.86 -1.63 7.04
CA VAL A 181 18.70 -2.44 6.61
C VAL A 181 17.40 -1.90 7.20
N GLN A 182 17.41 -1.62 8.50
CA GLN A 182 16.23 -1.12 9.22
C GLN A 182 15.77 0.24 8.67
N ARG A 183 16.72 1.15 8.42
CA ARG A 183 16.39 2.50 7.94
C ARG A 183 15.95 2.47 6.48
N PHE A 184 16.51 1.58 5.66
CA PHE A 184 16.00 1.33 4.31
C PHE A 184 14.56 0.79 4.35
N TRP A 185 14.26 -0.18 5.22
CA TRP A 185 12.90 -0.68 5.39
C TRP A 185 11.91 0.43 5.79
N MET A 186 12.28 1.28 6.76
CA MET A 186 11.47 2.44 7.15
C MET A 186 11.26 3.43 6.00
N LEU A 187 12.30 3.75 5.23
CA LEU A 187 12.20 4.61 4.05
C LEU A 187 11.24 4.03 3.01
N LEU A 188 11.36 2.74 2.71
CA LEU A 188 10.50 2.05 1.76
C LEU A 188 9.03 2.05 2.21
N MET A 189 8.78 1.71 3.47
CA MET A 189 7.43 1.72 4.02
C MET A 189 6.83 3.12 4.06
N GLN A 190 7.62 4.13 4.43
CA GLN A 190 7.17 5.52 4.42
C GLN A 190 6.75 5.94 3.02
N ASP A 191 7.54 5.65 2.00
CA ASP A 191 7.22 5.98 0.60
C ASP A 191 5.91 5.35 0.13
N VAL A 192 5.69 4.08 0.48
CA VAL A 192 4.49 3.32 0.13
C VAL A 192 3.27 3.91 0.83
N VAL A 193 3.35 4.13 2.14
CA VAL A 193 2.25 4.67 2.96
C VAL A 193 1.91 6.10 2.57
N ASP A 194 2.92 6.95 2.36
CA ASP A 194 2.73 8.35 1.94
C ASP A 194 2.07 8.44 0.57
N ALA A 195 2.50 7.61 -0.39
CA ALA A 195 1.89 7.55 -1.71
C ALA A 195 0.42 7.08 -1.65
N TYR A 196 0.13 6.07 -0.82
CA TYR A 196 -1.21 5.51 -0.69
C TYR A 196 -2.18 6.48 -0.01
N TYR A 197 -1.87 6.93 1.20
CA TYR A 197 -2.74 7.80 1.99
C TYR A 197 -2.72 9.26 1.53
N ALA A 198 -1.94 9.62 0.51
CA ALA A 198 -2.15 10.87 -0.22
C ALA A 198 -3.32 10.79 -1.21
N HIS A 199 -3.76 9.60 -1.60
CA HIS A 199 -4.77 9.43 -2.65
C HIS A 199 -6.21 9.46 -2.07
N PRO A 200 -7.16 10.19 -2.69
CA PRO A 200 -8.53 10.28 -2.18
C PRO A 200 -9.25 8.93 -2.13
N TYR A 201 -8.89 7.96 -2.97
CA TYR A 201 -9.47 6.62 -2.87
C TYR A 201 -9.14 5.92 -1.54
N ALA A 202 -7.95 6.13 -0.97
CA ALA A 202 -7.61 5.61 0.35
C ALA A 202 -8.39 6.35 1.46
N TRP A 203 -8.72 7.62 1.24
CA TRP A 203 -9.54 8.41 2.17
C TRP A 203 -10.96 7.86 2.27
N ASP A 204 -11.53 7.41 1.14
CA ASP A 204 -12.84 6.76 1.10
C ASP A 204 -12.89 5.49 1.97
N GLU A 205 -11.77 4.75 2.10
CA GLU A 205 -11.70 3.49 2.88
C GLU A 205 -11.83 3.74 4.38
N ILE A 206 -11.21 4.82 4.84
CA ILE A 206 -11.10 5.19 6.26
C ILE A 206 -12.11 6.26 6.66
N GLY A 207 -12.98 6.67 5.72
CA GLY A 207 -14.00 7.69 5.95
C GLY A 207 -13.44 9.10 6.09
N PHE A 208 -12.21 9.37 5.67
CA PHE A 208 -11.61 10.68 5.85
C PHE A 208 -12.31 11.75 4.98
N GLY A 209 -12.82 12.79 5.64
CA GLY A 209 -13.51 13.95 5.06
C GLY A 209 -12.77 14.75 4.00
N GLY A 210 -11.47 14.49 3.86
CA GLY A 210 -10.55 15.27 3.07
C GLY A 210 -10.05 16.52 3.82
N PRO A 211 -9.39 17.45 3.12
CA PRO A 211 -8.85 18.65 3.74
C PRO A 211 -9.94 19.53 4.37
N ALA A 212 -9.70 20.01 5.59
CA ALA A 212 -10.68 20.78 6.35
C ALA A 212 -10.90 22.19 5.79
N TYR A 213 -9.87 22.83 5.23
CA TYR A 213 -9.96 24.24 4.82
C TYR A 213 -10.70 24.42 3.48
N PRO A 214 -11.56 25.46 3.34
CA PRO A 214 -11.93 26.48 4.33
C PRO A 214 -13.08 26.11 5.29
N ARG A 215 -13.84 25.06 5.02
CA ARG A 215 -15.09 24.75 5.75
C ARG A 215 -14.88 24.45 7.26
N GLY A 216 -13.76 23.85 7.61
CA GLY A 216 -13.48 23.25 8.90
C GLY A 216 -14.22 21.93 9.14
N TYR A 217 -13.84 21.24 10.22
CA TYR A 217 -14.63 20.21 10.89
C TYR A 217 -15.28 20.86 12.12
N MET A 218 -16.61 20.87 12.18
CA MET A 218 -17.41 21.64 13.14
C MET A 218 -17.85 20.81 14.35
N ARG A 219 -17.89 19.48 14.25
CA ARG A 219 -18.48 18.58 15.25
C ARG A 219 -17.47 17.67 15.98
N LEU A 220 -16.19 18.00 15.88
CA LEU A 220 -15.11 17.30 16.60
C LEU A 220 -15.36 17.27 18.13
N GLU A 221 -15.90 18.36 18.69
CA GLU A 221 -16.25 18.44 20.11
C GLU A 221 -17.57 17.70 20.38
N GLY A 222 -17.47 16.44 20.76
CA GLY A 222 -18.60 15.64 21.24
C GLY A 222 -18.89 14.35 20.46
N GLY A 223 -18.00 13.96 19.52
CA GLY A 223 -18.12 12.70 18.80
C GLY A 223 -19.41 12.59 18.00
N LYS A 224 -19.84 13.69 17.39
CA LYS A 224 -21.00 13.68 16.49
C LYS A 224 -20.51 13.69 15.05
N PRO A 225 -21.08 12.86 14.17
CA PRO A 225 -20.68 12.86 12.78
C PRO A 225 -21.02 14.18 12.10
N GLU A 226 -20.16 14.61 11.18
CA GLU A 226 -20.48 15.70 10.26
C GLU A 226 -21.70 15.34 9.39
N PRO A 227 -22.47 16.33 8.87
CA PRO A 227 -23.66 16.05 8.06
C PRO A 227 -23.42 15.24 6.78
N TRP A 228 -22.16 15.13 6.34
CA TRP A 228 -21.74 14.38 5.16
C TRP A 228 -21.05 13.05 5.50
N GLU A 229 -20.75 12.79 6.78
CA GLU A 229 -20.17 11.52 7.21
C GLU A 229 -21.20 10.40 7.06
N VAL A 230 -20.70 9.21 6.75
CA VAL A 230 -21.50 7.98 6.62
C VAL A 230 -21.15 7.09 7.80
N GLU A 231 -22.13 6.33 8.31
CA GLU A 231 -21.88 5.37 9.38
C GLU A 231 -20.90 4.27 8.94
N GLU A 232 -19.95 3.95 9.82
CA GLU A 232 -18.99 2.87 9.62
C GLU A 232 -19.73 1.51 9.60
N GLN A 233 -19.61 0.77 8.50
CA GLN A 233 -20.13 -0.58 8.33
C GLN A 233 -18.97 -1.59 8.34
N ARG A 234 -18.62 -2.05 9.54
CA ARG A 234 -17.60 -3.10 9.71
C ARG A 234 -18.12 -4.45 9.23
N TYR A 235 -17.27 -5.16 8.50
CA TYR A 235 -17.47 -6.56 8.15
C TYR A 235 -16.26 -7.38 8.61
N GLU A 236 -16.50 -8.63 8.97
CA GLU A 236 -15.41 -9.56 9.29
C GLU A 236 -14.74 -10.01 7.99
N TRP A 237 -13.41 -10.01 7.98
CA TRP A 237 -12.62 -10.58 6.90
C TRP A 237 -11.43 -11.34 7.48
N ARG A 238 -10.86 -12.25 6.70
CA ARG A 238 -9.63 -12.96 7.02
C ARG A 238 -8.64 -12.82 5.87
N ALA A 239 -7.36 -12.75 6.23
CA ALA A 239 -6.30 -12.83 5.24
C ALA A 239 -6.31 -14.22 4.56
N PRO A 240 -5.76 -14.34 3.35
CA PRO A 240 -5.51 -15.64 2.74
C PRO A 240 -4.65 -16.54 3.65
N ASP A 241 -4.88 -17.85 3.64
CA ASP A 241 -4.19 -18.81 4.53
C ASP A 241 -2.64 -18.78 4.40
N GLU A 242 -2.13 -18.33 3.26
CA GLU A 242 -0.69 -18.22 2.98
C GLU A 242 -0.06 -16.90 3.45
N ALA A 243 -0.85 -15.96 4.00
CA ALA A 243 -0.37 -14.65 4.41
C ALA A 243 0.54 -14.74 5.66
N LEU A 244 1.83 -14.39 5.49
CA LEU A 244 2.81 -14.41 6.58
C LEU A 244 2.51 -13.39 7.68
N SER A 245 1.83 -12.28 7.34
CA SER A 245 1.50 -11.17 8.23
C SER A 245 0.49 -11.49 9.33
N ASP A 246 -0.31 -12.55 9.17
CA ASP A 246 -1.34 -12.93 10.15
C ASP A 246 -0.72 -13.53 11.43
N THR A 247 0.55 -13.95 11.37
CA THR A 247 1.29 -14.37 12.55
C THR A 247 1.94 -13.18 13.27
N TYR A 248 1.24 -12.60 14.25
CA TYR A 248 1.85 -11.62 15.14
C TYR A 248 3.04 -12.24 15.89
N ARG A 249 4.25 -11.82 15.52
CA ARG A 249 5.48 -12.10 16.26
C ARG A 249 5.93 -10.80 16.91
N PRO A 250 5.84 -10.67 18.24
CA PRO A 250 6.23 -9.44 18.90
C PRO A 250 7.72 -9.17 18.63
N VAL A 251 8.01 -8.07 17.94
CA VAL A 251 9.37 -7.54 17.81
C VAL A 251 9.67 -6.78 19.11
N GLY A 252 10.00 -7.54 20.16
CA GLY A 252 10.43 -7.04 21.46
C GLY A 252 9.40 -7.15 22.60
N GLY A 253 9.64 -8.09 23.52
CA GLY A 253 9.07 -8.13 24.89
C GLY A 253 7.54 -8.31 25.02
N PRO A 254 7.04 -8.82 26.16
CA PRO A 254 5.61 -9.07 26.39
C PRO A 254 4.86 -7.76 26.72
N GLY A 255 4.71 -6.88 25.72
CA GLY A 255 3.84 -5.72 25.79
C GLY A 255 2.59 -5.95 24.93
N GLY A 256 1.49 -6.38 25.54
CA GLY A 256 0.22 -6.56 24.83
C GLY A 256 -0.41 -5.21 24.49
N HIS A 257 -0.73 -4.99 23.22
CA HIS A 257 -1.65 -3.92 22.82
C HIS A 257 -3.05 -4.25 23.38
N LYS A 258 -3.56 -3.38 24.27
CA LYS A 258 -4.94 -3.47 24.75
C LYS A 258 -5.89 -3.26 23.58
N GLN A 259 -6.92 -4.08 23.47
CA GLN A 259 -8.05 -3.85 22.55
C GLN A 259 -8.58 -2.42 22.74
N GLN A 260 -8.65 -1.66 21.65
CA GLN A 260 -9.37 -0.39 21.63
C GLN A 260 -10.87 -0.66 21.80
N PRO A 261 -11.58 0.14 22.60
CA PRO A 261 -13.04 0.10 22.62
C PRO A 261 -13.59 0.46 21.22
N SER A 262 -14.80 -0.01 20.91
CA SER A 262 -15.54 0.39 19.72
C SER A 262 -15.57 1.92 19.61
N GLY A 263 -15.14 2.46 18.46
CA GLY A 263 -15.16 3.90 18.20
C GLY A 263 -16.56 4.48 18.42
N GLN A 264 -16.63 5.69 18.99
CA GLN A 264 -17.86 6.47 18.99
C GLN A 264 -18.16 6.94 17.56
N GLU A 265 -19.44 7.18 17.26
CA GLU A 265 -19.94 7.56 15.93
C GLU A 265 -19.17 8.75 15.33
N GLY A 266 -18.56 8.56 14.16
CA GLY A 266 -17.89 9.62 13.40
C GLY A 266 -16.51 9.21 12.89
N THR A 267 -16.01 9.91 11.86
CA THR A 267 -14.74 9.60 11.17
C THR A 267 -13.51 10.23 11.85
N HIS A 268 -13.65 10.69 13.10
CA HIS A 268 -12.65 11.47 13.84
C HIS A 268 -12.61 11.14 15.33
#